data_AF-A0A7J8W1R7-F1
#
_entry.id   AF-A0A7J8W1R7-F1
#
_cell.length_a   1.000
_cell.length_b   1.000
_cell.length_c   1.000
_cell.angle_alpha   90.00
_cell.angle_beta   90.00
_cell.angle_gamma   90.00
#
_symmetry.space_group_name_H-M   'P 1'
#
loop_
_entity.id
_entity.type
_entity.pdbx_description
1 polymer ?
#
loop_
_entity_poly.entity_id
_entity_poly.type
_entity_poly.pdbx_seq_one_letter_code
_entity_poly.pdbx_strand_id
1 'polypeptide(L)'
;MVVALHRYTRSFNMARNEQDLLSTEIVNRGIESSGPNAGSLTFSVRVRRRLPDFLQSVNLKYVKLGYHYLINHGIYLATIPVLVLVFSAEVGSLSREELWKKLWEDARYDLATVLSFFAVFVFTVSVYFMSRPRSIYLIDFACYRPHDDLKVTKDQFIELARASGKFDEASLEFQKKILKSSGIGDETYVPKVIMSKENCATMKEGRLEASTVMFGALDELFEKTRIRPKDVGVLVVNCSIFNPTPSLSAMIINHYKMRGNILSYNLGGMGCSAGIIAVDLARDMLQANPNNYAVVVSTEMVGYNWYPGRDRSMLVPNCFFRMGCSAVLLSNRRRDYRRAKYRL
;
A
#
# COMPACT_ATOMS: atom_id res chain seq x y z
N MET A 1 14.16 29.46 -15.85
CA MET A 1 14.36 29.79 -17.27
C MET A 1 13.15 29.24 -18.03
N VAL A 2 12.34 30.14 -18.57
CA VAL A 2 11.06 29.86 -19.26
C VAL A 2 11.36 29.22 -20.62
N VAL A 3 10.70 28.11 -20.94
CA VAL A 3 10.50 27.69 -22.33
C VAL A 3 9.06 27.21 -22.48
N ALA A 4 8.37 27.90 -23.39
CA ALA A 4 7.01 27.69 -23.81
C ALA A 4 6.84 26.38 -24.58
N LEU A 5 5.65 25.78 -24.49
CA LEU A 5 5.15 24.95 -25.59
C LEU A 5 3.65 25.12 -25.79
N HIS A 6 3.37 25.28 -27.08
CA HIS A 6 2.17 25.79 -27.71
C HIS A 6 1.03 24.77 -27.69
N ARG A 7 -0.19 25.30 -27.80
CA ARG A 7 -1.46 24.57 -27.93
C ARG A 7 -1.41 23.52 -29.05
N TYR A 8 -1.95 22.34 -28.78
CA TYR A 8 -2.63 21.52 -29.78
C TYR A 8 -3.93 20.98 -29.18
N THR A 9 -5.05 21.60 -29.57
CA THR A 9 -6.41 21.12 -29.36
C THR A 9 -6.68 19.99 -30.35
N ARG A 10 -6.94 18.77 -29.84
CA ARG A 10 -7.69 17.73 -30.55
C ARG A 10 -8.81 17.25 -29.65
N SER A 11 -10.04 17.52 -30.06
CA SER A 11 -11.26 16.98 -29.47
C SER A 11 -11.24 15.45 -29.49
N PHE A 12 -11.41 14.85 -28.32
CA PHE A 12 -11.90 13.49 -28.18
C PHE A 12 -13.03 13.52 -27.15
N ASN A 13 -14.25 13.28 -27.62
CA ASN A 13 -15.45 13.16 -26.79
C ASN A 13 -15.39 11.82 -26.02
N MET A 14 -15.15 11.86 -24.71
CA MET A 14 -15.61 10.80 -23.80
C MET A 14 -15.62 11.29 -22.34
N ALA A 15 -16.76 11.06 -21.67
CA ALA A 15 -16.99 11.16 -20.22
C ALA A 15 -16.80 12.54 -19.54
N ARG A 16 -17.75 13.46 -19.75
CA ARG A 16 -18.05 14.53 -18.79
C ARG A 16 -18.74 13.91 -17.58
N ASN A 17 -18.07 13.86 -16.43
CA ASN A 17 -18.64 14.00 -15.08
C ASN A 17 -17.55 13.73 -14.05
N GLU A 18 -16.79 14.77 -13.67
CA GLU A 18 -16.10 14.90 -12.37
C GLU A 18 -15.38 16.26 -12.24
N GLN A 19 -15.05 16.92 -13.35
CA GLN A 19 -14.34 18.21 -13.34
C GLN A 19 -15.21 19.44 -12.99
N ASP A 20 -16.54 19.32 -12.97
CA ASP A 20 -17.45 20.47 -12.69
C ASP A 20 -17.73 20.71 -11.19
N LEU A 21 -17.23 19.87 -10.28
CA LEU A 21 -17.49 20.01 -8.84
C LEU A 21 -16.60 21.04 -8.14
N LEU A 22 -15.56 21.54 -8.80
CA LEU A 22 -14.63 22.54 -8.26
C LEU A 22 -14.25 23.57 -9.33
N SER A 23 -15.20 24.41 -9.75
CA SER A 23 -14.86 25.59 -10.56
C SER A 23 -14.19 26.64 -9.66
N THR A 24 -12.87 26.81 -9.77
CA THR A 24 -12.13 27.89 -9.12
C THR A 24 -12.20 29.15 -9.98
N GLU A 25 -12.85 30.20 -9.48
CA GLU A 25 -12.80 31.53 -10.10
C GLU A 25 -11.64 32.32 -9.47
N ILE A 26 -10.63 32.64 -10.27
CA ILE A 26 -9.48 33.45 -9.84
C ILE A 26 -9.89 34.93 -9.99
N VAL A 27 -10.12 35.60 -8.87
CA VAL A 27 -10.43 37.04 -8.87
C VAL A 27 -9.13 37.80 -8.61
N ASN A 28 -8.66 38.53 -9.62
CA ASN A 28 -7.47 39.38 -9.53
C ASN A 28 -7.83 40.69 -8.81
N ARG A 29 -7.23 40.95 -7.64
CA ARG A 29 -7.52 42.14 -6.83
C ARG A 29 -6.56 43.33 -7.07
N GLY A 30 -5.59 43.19 -7.98
CA GLY A 30 -4.59 44.23 -8.22
C GLY A 30 -3.59 44.36 -7.06
N ILE A 31 -2.82 45.44 -7.06
CA ILE A 31 -1.75 45.72 -6.09
C ILE A 31 -2.31 46.62 -4.99
N GLU A 32 -2.29 46.16 -3.74
CA GLU A 32 -2.70 46.96 -2.58
C GLU A 32 -1.61 47.98 -2.22
N SER A 33 -2.00 49.24 -2.02
CA SER A 33 -1.08 50.38 -1.81
C SER A 33 -0.65 50.57 -0.35
N SER A 34 -1.20 49.83 0.61
CA SER A 34 -0.80 49.89 2.03
C SER A 34 -1.17 48.62 2.80
N GLY A 35 -0.38 48.28 3.83
CA GLY A 35 -0.50 47.05 4.64
C GLY A 35 0.76 46.18 4.59
N PRO A 36 0.83 45.09 5.39
CA PRO A 36 2.04 44.24 5.52
C PRO A 36 2.45 43.52 4.22
N ASN A 37 1.60 43.55 3.18
CA ASN A 37 1.84 42.93 1.86
C ASN A 37 1.81 43.95 0.70
N ALA A 38 1.91 45.25 0.99
CA ALA A 38 1.88 46.31 -0.01
C ALA A 38 2.98 46.11 -1.08
N GLY A 39 2.60 46.13 -2.36
CA GLY A 39 3.50 45.89 -3.50
C GLY A 39 3.54 44.45 -4.03
N SER A 40 2.82 43.50 -3.44
CA SER A 40 2.71 42.11 -3.94
C SER A 40 1.40 41.86 -4.70
N LEU A 41 1.43 41.02 -5.74
CA LEU A 41 0.25 40.60 -6.51
C LEU A 41 -0.62 39.67 -5.66
N THR A 42 -1.73 40.16 -5.14
CA THR A 42 -2.69 39.38 -4.35
C THR A 42 -3.79 38.82 -5.26
N PHE A 43 -3.85 37.50 -5.40
CA PHE A 43 -4.99 36.80 -6.00
C PHE A 43 -5.80 36.09 -4.92
N SER A 44 -7.13 36.12 -5.05
CA SER A 44 -8.03 35.37 -4.17
C SER A 44 -8.76 34.31 -4.99
N VAL A 45 -8.65 33.05 -4.56
CA VAL A 45 -9.35 31.92 -5.19
C VAL A 45 -10.68 31.73 -4.46
N ARG A 46 -11.79 32.02 -5.13
CA ARG A 46 -13.12 31.80 -4.57
C ARG A 46 -13.61 30.42 -5.00
N VAL A 47 -13.61 29.46 -4.07
CA VAL A 47 -14.12 28.11 -4.30
C VAL A 47 -15.64 28.11 -4.05
N ARG A 48 -16.46 28.02 -5.10
CA ARG A 48 -17.89 27.73 -4.94
C ARG A 48 -18.04 26.26 -4.56
N ARG A 49 -18.28 25.96 -3.29
CA ARG A 49 -18.81 24.66 -2.86
C ARG A 49 -20.29 24.61 -3.27
N ARG A 50 -20.61 23.98 -4.40
CA ARG A 50 -21.95 23.37 -4.53
C ARG A 50 -21.97 22.21 -3.53
N LEU A 51 -22.81 22.30 -2.50
CA LEU A 51 -23.07 21.17 -1.61
C LEU A 51 -23.53 19.98 -2.47
N PRO A 52 -22.92 18.79 -2.31
CA PRO A 52 -23.34 17.62 -3.07
C PRO A 52 -24.79 17.30 -2.70
N ASP A 53 -25.58 16.96 -3.70
CA ASP A 53 -26.98 16.60 -3.54
C ASP A 53 -27.05 15.23 -2.84
N PHE A 54 -27.08 15.25 -1.51
CA PHE A 54 -26.91 14.05 -0.67
C PHE A 54 -27.97 12.99 -0.96
N LEU A 55 -29.15 13.37 -1.46
CA LEU A 55 -30.23 12.45 -1.80
C LEU A 55 -29.92 11.55 -3.01
N GLN A 56 -29.11 12.01 -3.99
CA GLN A 56 -28.68 11.17 -5.11
C GLN A 56 -27.48 10.27 -4.76
N SER A 57 -26.55 10.76 -3.94
CA SER A 57 -25.33 10.02 -3.59
C SER A 57 -25.60 8.79 -2.71
N VAL A 58 -26.59 8.90 -1.82
CA VAL A 58 -26.96 7.83 -0.89
C VAL A 58 -27.62 6.68 -1.66
N ASN A 59 -28.54 6.99 -2.60
CA ASN A 59 -29.16 6.00 -3.47
C ASN A 59 -28.13 5.29 -4.36
N LEU A 60 -27.17 6.00 -4.96
CA LEU A 60 -26.13 5.37 -5.78
C LEU A 60 -25.20 4.47 -4.96
N LYS A 61 -24.86 4.84 -3.72
CA LYS A 61 -24.02 4.03 -2.84
C LYS A 61 -24.72 2.74 -2.42
N TYR A 62 -26.01 2.81 -2.06
CA TYR A 62 -26.81 1.62 -1.73
C TYR A 62 -27.18 0.78 -2.94
N VAL A 63 -27.41 1.39 -4.10
CA VAL A 63 -27.60 0.68 -5.37
C VAL A 63 -26.32 -0.06 -5.76
N LYS A 64 -25.16 0.58 -5.65
CA LYS A 64 -23.87 -0.07 -5.95
C LYS A 64 -23.54 -1.18 -4.95
N LEU A 65 -23.87 -0.99 -3.68
CA LEU A 65 -23.77 -2.04 -2.64
C LEU A 65 -24.74 -3.19 -2.93
N GLY A 66 -25.98 -2.88 -3.33
CA GLY A 66 -27.01 -3.84 -3.71
C GLY A 66 -26.64 -4.66 -4.94
N TYR A 67 -26.15 -4.01 -6.01
CA TYR A 67 -25.60 -4.68 -7.18
C TYR A 67 -24.37 -5.51 -6.83
N HIS A 68 -23.47 -5.02 -5.98
CA HIS A 68 -22.31 -5.79 -5.54
C HIS A 68 -22.73 -7.04 -4.74
N TYR A 69 -23.75 -6.91 -3.87
CA TYR A 69 -24.31 -8.03 -3.12
C TYR A 69 -25.03 -9.03 -4.03
N LEU A 70 -25.80 -8.52 -5.00
CA LEU A 70 -26.55 -9.31 -5.98
C LEU A 70 -25.66 -9.94 -7.05
N ILE A 71 -24.48 -9.39 -7.34
CA ILE A 71 -23.47 -10.03 -8.20
C ILE A 71 -22.68 -11.07 -7.41
N ASN A 72 -22.23 -10.76 -6.19
CA ASN A 72 -21.49 -11.71 -5.35
C ASN A 72 -22.35 -12.88 -4.86
N HIS A 73 -23.64 -12.64 -4.61
CA HIS A 73 -24.59 -13.66 -4.13
C HIS A 73 -25.63 -14.02 -5.18
N GLY A 74 -25.55 -13.51 -6.40
CA GLY A 74 -26.55 -13.72 -7.45
C GLY A 74 -26.71 -15.16 -7.85
N ILE A 75 -25.62 -15.92 -7.84
CA ILE A 75 -25.65 -17.35 -8.07
C ILE A 75 -26.48 -18.03 -6.99
N TYR A 76 -26.29 -17.68 -5.71
CA TYR A 76 -27.10 -18.22 -4.61
C TYR A 76 -28.57 -17.79 -4.68
N LEU A 77 -28.81 -16.51 -4.96
CA LEU A 77 -30.16 -15.95 -5.09
C LEU A 77 -30.91 -16.53 -6.30
N ALA A 78 -30.22 -16.99 -7.34
CA ALA A 78 -30.83 -17.66 -8.48
C ALA A 78 -30.99 -19.18 -8.24
N THR A 79 -29.99 -19.84 -7.63
CA THR A 79 -30.02 -21.30 -7.44
C THR A 79 -30.90 -21.74 -6.29
N ILE A 80 -30.99 -20.97 -5.19
CA ILE A 80 -31.78 -21.36 -4.00
C ILE A 80 -33.29 -21.37 -4.32
N PRO A 81 -33.88 -20.36 -4.97
CA PRO A 81 -35.30 -20.40 -5.32
C PRO A 81 -35.63 -21.50 -6.31
N VAL A 82 -34.75 -21.77 -7.29
CA VAL A 82 -34.94 -22.88 -8.25
C VAL A 82 -34.89 -24.22 -7.54
N LEU A 83 -33.93 -24.43 -6.63
CA LEU A 83 -33.88 -25.63 -5.79
C LEU A 83 -35.12 -25.73 -4.90
N VAL A 84 -35.56 -24.65 -4.26
CA VAL A 84 -36.78 -24.66 -3.43
C VAL A 84 -38.03 -24.92 -4.27
N LEU A 85 -38.15 -24.37 -5.49
CA LEU A 85 -39.28 -24.61 -6.39
C LEU A 85 -39.33 -26.07 -6.83
N VAL A 86 -38.18 -26.64 -7.21
CA VAL A 86 -38.09 -28.06 -7.59
C VAL A 86 -38.38 -28.95 -6.37
N PHE A 87 -37.80 -28.67 -5.21
CA PHE A 87 -38.10 -29.44 -3.99
C PHE A 87 -39.55 -29.26 -3.49
N SER A 88 -40.19 -28.11 -3.70
CA SER A 88 -41.58 -27.88 -3.28
C SER A 88 -42.62 -28.42 -4.26
N ALA A 89 -42.32 -28.44 -5.57
CA ALA A 89 -43.13 -29.12 -6.57
C ALA A 89 -43.16 -30.65 -6.35
N GLU A 90 -42.01 -31.23 -5.97
CA GLU A 90 -41.88 -32.66 -5.69
C GLU A 90 -42.45 -33.05 -4.31
N VAL A 91 -42.36 -32.18 -3.29
CA VAL A 91 -42.88 -32.48 -1.93
C VAL A 91 -44.38 -32.16 -1.79
N GLY A 92 -44.92 -31.25 -2.61
CA GLY A 92 -46.32 -30.81 -2.52
C GLY A 92 -47.34 -31.75 -3.20
N SER A 93 -46.90 -32.74 -3.98
CA SER A 93 -47.82 -33.52 -4.83
C SER A 93 -47.83 -35.05 -4.61
N LEU A 94 -46.94 -35.65 -3.81
CA LEU A 94 -46.97 -37.11 -3.60
C LEU A 94 -46.58 -37.58 -2.19
N SER A 95 -47.28 -38.63 -1.75
CA SER A 95 -46.98 -39.44 -0.57
C SER A 95 -45.53 -39.96 -0.60
N ARG A 96 -44.85 -39.97 0.56
CA ARG A 96 -43.46 -40.45 0.70
C ARG A 96 -43.24 -41.83 0.07
N GLU A 97 -44.26 -42.70 0.05
CA GLU A 97 -44.15 -44.05 -0.51
C GLU A 97 -44.22 -44.08 -2.04
N GLU A 98 -45.01 -43.20 -2.66
CA GLU A 98 -45.07 -43.08 -4.13
C GLU A 98 -43.83 -42.40 -4.69
N LEU A 99 -43.20 -41.52 -3.91
CA LEU A 99 -41.96 -40.84 -4.26
C LEU A 99 -40.78 -41.82 -4.31
N TRP A 100 -40.71 -42.76 -3.35
CA TRP A 100 -39.73 -43.86 -3.38
C TRP A 100 -39.98 -44.84 -4.53
N LYS A 101 -41.25 -45.09 -4.91
CA LYS A 101 -41.59 -45.99 -6.01
C LYS A 101 -41.31 -45.36 -7.38
N LYS A 102 -41.65 -44.08 -7.60
CA LYS A 102 -41.33 -43.33 -8.82
C LYS A 102 -39.83 -43.15 -9.01
N LEU A 103 -39.07 -42.85 -7.94
CA LEU A 103 -37.61 -42.76 -8.01
C LEU A 103 -36.95 -44.09 -8.42
N TRP A 104 -37.57 -45.23 -8.09
CA TRP A 104 -37.02 -46.56 -8.38
C TRP A 104 -37.47 -47.14 -9.72
N GLU A 105 -38.71 -46.85 -10.17
CA GLU A 105 -39.27 -47.42 -11.41
C GLU A 105 -39.07 -46.53 -12.67
N ASP A 106 -39.02 -45.19 -12.55
CA ASP A 106 -38.92 -44.25 -13.69
C ASP A 106 -37.47 -43.82 -14.05
N ALA A 107 -36.45 -44.49 -13.49
CA ALA A 107 -35.03 -44.18 -13.68
C ALA A 107 -34.52 -44.26 -15.14
N ARG A 108 -35.39 -44.58 -16.11
CA ARG A 108 -35.06 -44.66 -17.55
C ARG A 108 -35.21 -43.33 -18.31
N TYR A 109 -35.88 -42.31 -17.76
CA TYR A 109 -35.96 -40.97 -18.38
C TYR A 109 -35.02 -39.93 -17.77
N ASP A 110 -34.27 -40.28 -16.72
CA ASP A 110 -33.70 -39.25 -15.85
C ASP A 110 -32.17 -39.12 -15.92
N LEU A 111 -31.49 -39.85 -16.81
CA LEU A 111 -30.03 -39.67 -16.96
C LEU A 111 -29.69 -38.25 -17.43
N ALA A 112 -30.46 -37.70 -18.38
CA ALA A 112 -30.23 -36.34 -18.88
C ALA A 112 -30.50 -35.27 -17.80
N THR A 113 -31.57 -35.44 -17.01
CA THR A 113 -31.92 -34.55 -15.90
C THR A 113 -30.89 -34.63 -14.77
N VAL A 114 -30.48 -35.83 -14.35
CA VAL A 114 -29.45 -36.05 -13.33
C VAL A 114 -28.11 -35.47 -13.79
N LEU A 115 -27.71 -35.69 -15.05
CA LEU A 115 -26.50 -35.10 -15.62
C LEU A 115 -26.58 -33.57 -15.69
N SER A 116 -27.75 -33.00 -16.01
CA SER A 116 -27.99 -31.55 -16.02
C SER A 116 -27.87 -30.95 -14.63
N PHE A 117 -28.53 -31.54 -13.62
CA PHE A 117 -28.41 -31.10 -12.23
C PHE A 117 -26.98 -31.25 -11.69
N PHE A 118 -26.29 -32.34 -12.04
CA PHE A 118 -24.89 -32.52 -11.67
C PHE A 118 -23.99 -31.48 -12.35
N ALA A 119 -24.22 -31.16 -13.63
CA ALA A 119 -23.47 -30.14 -14.35
C ALA A 119 -23.69 -28.74 -13.74
N VAL A 120 -24.94 -28.38 -13.42
CA VAL A 120 -25.27 -27.13 -12.74
C VAL A 120 -24.63 -27.09 -11.35
N PHE A 121 -24.71 -28.18 -10.58
CA PHE A 121 -24.09 -28.27 -9.26
C PHE A 121 -22.57 -28.09 -9.33
N VAL A 122 -21.88 -28.83 -10.22
CA VAL A 122 -20.43 -28.71 -10.43
C VAL A 122 -20.06 -27.31 -10.92
N PHE A 123 -20.85 -26.71 -11.82
CA PHE A 123 -20.64 -25.34 -12.28
C PHE A 123 -20.79 -24.33 -11.14
N THR A 124 -21.87 -24.38 -10.37
CA THR A 124 -22.11 -23.51 -9.22
C THR A 124 -21.03 -23.64 -8.16
N VAL A 125 -20.63 -24.87 -7.83
CA VAL A 125 -19.53 -25.14 -6.91
C VAL A 125 -18.20 -24.61 -7.45
N SER A 126 -17.91 -24.81 -8.74
CA SER A 126 -16.69 -24.32 -9.38
C SER A 126 -16.63 -22.80 -9.38
N VAL A 127 -17.70 -22.12 -9.81
CA VAL A 127 -17.77 -20.66 -9.81
C VAL A 127 -17.68 -20.12 -8.38
N TYR A 128 -18.34 -20.74 -7.41
CA TYR A 128 -18.21 -20.34 -6.01
C TYR A 128 -16.75 -20.42 -5.51
N PHE A 129 -16.05 -21.52 -5.78
CA PHE A 129 -14.65 -21.66 -5.38
C PHE A 129 -13.71 -20.73 -6.15
N MET A 130 -14.06 -20.34 -7.38
CA MET A 130 -13.30 -19.37 -8.18
C MET A 130 -13.54 -17.93 -7.76
N SER A 131 -14.76 -17.59 -7.30
CA SER A 131 -15.15 -16.24 -6.88
C SER A 131 -14.76 -15.92 -5.43
N ARG A 132 -14.41 -16.92 -4.62
CA ARG A 132 -13.92 -16.72 -3.25
C ARG A 132 -12.58 -15.96 -3.26
N PRO A 133 -12.44 -14.85 -2.51
CA PRO A 133 -11.16 -14.17 -2.38
C PRO A 133 -10.11 -15.13 -1.82
N ARG A 134 -8.92 -15.09 -2.40
CA ARG A 134 -7.84 -16.01 -2.01
C ARG A 134 -7.31 -15.59 -0.66
N SER A 135 -7.06 -16.54 0.22
CA SER A 135 -6.33 -16.25 1.46
C SER A 135 -4.92 -15.78 1.12
N ILE A 136 -4.48 -14.74 1.82
CA ILE A 136 -3.12 -14.21 1.71
C ILE A 136 -2.37 -14.53 2.99
N TYR A 137 -1.16 -15.01 2.84
CA TYR A 137 -0.34 -15.58 3.88
C TYR A 137 0.92 -14.75 4.05
N LEU A 138 1.19 -14.30 5.27
CA LEU A 138 2.50 -13.77 5.64
C LEU A 138 3.42 -14.96 5.91
N ILE A 139 4.39 -15.16 5.03
CA ILE A 139 5.33 -16.29 5.10
C ILE A 139 6.41 -15.99 6.12
N ASP A 140 7.13 -14.89 5.92
CA ASP A 140 8.14 -14.44 6.86
C ASP A 140 8.39 -12.93 6.70
N PHE A 141 9.18 -12.37 7.59
CA PHE A 141 9.67 -11.01 7.57
C PHE A 141 11.13 -10.96 8.07
N ALA A 142 11.83 -9.91 7.66
CA ALA A 142 13.16 -9.58 8.15
C ALA A 142 13.23 -8.09 8.46
N CYS A 143 14.01 -7.75 9.48
CA CYS A 143 14.24 -6.37 9.89
C CYS A 143 15.74 -6.14 9.91
N TYR A 144 16.24 -5.27 9.04
CA TYR A 144 17.64 -4.92 9.01
C TYR A 144 18.05 -4.25 10.31
N ARG A 145 18.95 -4.90 11.04
CA ARG A 145 19.67 -4.31 12.16
C ARG A 145 21.03 -3.81 11.66
N PRO A 146 21.32 -2.50 11.73
CA PRO A 146 22.62 -1.99 11.37
C PRO A 146 23.74 -2.58 12.24
N HIS A 147 24.96 -2.61 11.70
CA HIS A 147 26.14 -3.08 12.42
C HIS A 147 26.51 -2.12 13.58
N ASP A 148 27.20 -2.64 14.59
CA ASP A 148 27.48 -1.90 15.84
C ASP A 148 28.43 -0.71 15.65
N ASP A 149 29.11 -0.59 14.50
CA ASP A 149 29.89 0.60 14.12
C ASP A 149 29.01 1.84 13.83
N LEU A 150 27.71 1.63 13.68
CA LEU A 150 26.70 2.68 13.50
C LEU A 150 25.93 2.97 14.79
N LYS A 151 26.26 2.26 15.87
CA LYS A 151 25.60 2.37 17.16
C LYS A 151 26.11 3.60 17.92
N VAL A 152 25.19 4.35 18.47
CA VAL A 152 25.43 5.64 19.12
C VAL A 152 24.59 5.73 20.39
N THR A 153 25.24 6.12 21.49
CA THR A 153 24.55 6.45 22.75
C THR A 153 23.88 7.83 22.67
N LYS A 154 22.90 8.12 23.54
CA LYS A 154 22.29 9.46 23.62
C LYS A 154 23.33 10.58 23.81
N ASP A 155 24.37 10.34 24.61
CA ASP A 155 25.42 11.33 24.84
C ASP A 155 26.34 11.47 23.62
N GLN A 156 26.76 10.34 23.02
CA GLN A 156 27.55 10.37 21.79
C GLN A 156 26.81 11.09 20.66
N PHE A 157 25.49 10.94 20.56
CA PHE A 157 24.67 11.67 19.57
C PHE A 157 24.79 13.18 19.75
N ILE A 158 24.74 13.67 21.00
CA ILE A 158 24.89 15.10 21.30
C ILE A 158 26.32 15.58 21.02
N GLU A 159 27.34 14.79 21.36
CA GLU A 159 28.73 15.13 21.04
C GLU A 159 28.98 15.20 19.54
N LEU A 160 28.41 14.27 18.76
CA LEU A 160 28.48 14.28 17.30
C LEU A 160 27.76 15.50 16.71
N ALA A 161 26.58 15.82 17.23
CA ALA A 161 25.86 17.03 16.83
C ALA A 161 26.67 18.29 17.15
N ARG A 162 27.32 18.37 18.33
CA ARG A 162 28.21 19.47 18.69
C ARG A 162 29.43 19.55 17.76
N ALA A 163 30.08 18.42 17.48
CA ALA A 163 31.26 18.32 16.61
C ALA A 163 30.97 18.69 15.14
N SER A 164 29.71 18.59 14.70
CA SER A 164 29.29 19.04 13.37
C SER A 164 29.37 20.56 13.19
N GLY A 165 29.34 21.34 14.28
CA GLY A 165 29.33 22.80 14.26
C GLY A 165 28.04 23.43 13.75
N LYS A 166 26.99 22.64 13.48
CA LYS A 166 25.74 23.11 12.87
C LYS A 166 24.71 23.62 13.90
N PHE A 167 24.83 23.19 15.15
CA PHE A 167 23.86 23.48 16.23
C PHE A 167 24.48 24.35 17.32
N ASP A 168 23.68 25.25 17.89
CA ASP A 168 24.05 26.03 19.08
C ASP A 168 23.75 25.26 20.37
N GLU A 169 24.29 25.71 21.50
CA GLU A 169 24.14 24.99 22.77
C GLU A 169 22.67 24.90 23.22
N ALA A 170 21.85 25.90 22.89
CA ALA A 170 20.42 25.88 23.18
C ALA A 170 19.69 24.77 22.40
N SER A 171 20.05 24.54 21.13
CA SER A 171 19.50 23.45 20.32
C SER A 171 20.00 22.09 20.79
N LEU A 172 21.25 21.98 21.23
CA LEU A 172 21.83 20.75 21.77
C LEU A 172 21.15 20.35 23.08
N GLU A 173 20.98 21.28 24.01
CA GLU A 173 20.26 21.02 25.28
C GLU A 173 18.79 20.66 25.05
N PHE A 174 18.14 21.30 24.05
CA PHE A 174 16.79 20.92 23.64
C PHE A 174 16.71 19.48 23.12
N GLN A 175 17.59 19.09 22.20
CA GLN A 175 17.67 17.72 21.67
C GLN A 175 17.99 16.71 22.79
N LYS A 176 18.91 17.04 23.69
CA LYS A 176 19.28 16.20 24.84
C LYS A 176 18.09 15.93 25.75
N LYS A 177 17.27 16.95 26.03
CA LYS A 177 16.03 16.81 26.81
C LYS A 177 15.05 15.86 26.11
N ILE A 178 14.84 16.03 24.79
CA ILE A 178 13.95 15.15 24.01
C ILE A 178 14.47 13.72 24.03
N LEU A 179 15.76 13.49 23.77
CA LEU A 179 16.34 12.15 23.75
C LEU A 179 16.15 11.42 25.08
N LYS A 180 16.30 12.13 26.21
CA LYS A 180 16.05 11.58 27.55
C LYS A 180 14.58 11.20 27.77
N SER A 181 13.64 11.97 27.23
CA SER A 181 12.18 11.72 27.37
C SER A 181 11.55 10.97 26.19
N SER A 182 12.33 10.51 25.21
CA SER A 182 11.81 9.99 23.94
C SER A 182 11.21 8.58 24.03
N GLY A 183 11.51 7.84 25.10
CA GLY A 183 11.19 6.41 25.19
C GLY A 183 12.06 5.50 24.31
N ILE A 184 13.05 6.08 23.61
CA ILE A 184 14.04 5.34 22.83
C ILE A 184 15.11 4.79 23.77
N GLY A 185 15.60 3.57 23.49
CA GLY A 185 16.71 2.94 24.21
C GLY A 185 17.97 3.79 24.24
N ASP A 186 18.88 3.48 25.16
CA ASP A 186 20.09 4.30 25.38
C ASP A 186 21.08 4.21 24.22
N GLU A 187 21.04 3.14 23.45
CA GLU A 187 21.87 2.90 22.27
C GLU A 187 21.00 2.68 21.03
N THR A 188 21.28 3.41 19.96
CA THR A 188 20.54 3.32 18.70
C THR A 188 21.44 3.49 17.49
N TYR A 189 20.92 3.21 16.29
CA TYR A 189 21.70 3.28 15.05
C TYR A 189 21.35 4.54 14.25
N VAL A 190 22.38 5.26 13.84
CA VAL A 190 22.27 6.44 12.95
C VAL A 190 23.29 6.35 11.80
N PRO A 191 23.00 6.90 10.62
CA PRO A 191 23.92 6.85 9.49
C PRO A 191 25.23 7.58 9.78
N LYS A 192 26.36 7.06 9.25
CA LYS A 192 27.68 7.72 9.36
C LYS A 192 27.67 9.15 8.83
N VAL A 193 26.83 9.42 7.82
CA VAL A 193 26.76 10.74 7.22
C VAL A 193 26.34 11.82 8.23
N ILE A 194 25.50 11.48 9.22
CA ILE A 194 25.10 12.40 10.30
C ILE A 194 26.28 12.75 11.21
N MET A 195 27.24 11.83 11.35
CA MET A 195 28.47 12.02 12.11
C MET A 195 29.52 12.85 11.36
N SER A 196 29.35 13.05 10.06
CA SER A 196 30.31 13.76 9.22
C SER A 196 30.12 15.28 9.30
N LYS A 197 31.22 16.03 9.11
CA LYS A 197 31.18 17.50 9.02
C LYS A 197 30.58 17.99 7.70
N GLU A 198 30.53 17.13 6.69
CA GLU A 198 30.04 17.47 5.35
C GLU A 198 28.51 17.54 5.28
N ASN A 199 27.97 17.96 4.13
CA ASN A 199 26.53 18.00 3.92
C ASN A 199 25.96 16.60 3.72
N CYS A 200 25.01 16.22 4.58
CA CYS A 200 24.48 14.86 4.66
C CYS A 200 23.39 14.54 3.64
N ALA A 201 22.72 15.57 3.10
CA ALA A 201 21.56 15.44 2.23
C ALA A 201 21.94 15.36 0.74
N THR A 202 22.84 14.44 0.37
CA THR A 202 23.15 14.19 -1.04
C THR A 202 22.43 12.95 -1.56
N MET A 203 22.14 12.94 -2.86
CA MET A 203 21.54 11.77 -3.52
C MET A 203 22.43 10.52 -3.45
N LYS A 204 23.76 10.71 -3.40
CA LYS A 204 24.74 9.62 -3.30
C LYS A 204 24.62 8.92 -1.95
N GLU A 205 24.64 9.70 -0.87
CA GLU A 205 24.53 9.18 0.50
C GLU A 205 23.15 8.56 0.75
N GLY A 206 22.08 9.19 0.26
CA GLY A 206 20.74 8.61 0.36
C GLY A 206 20.60 7.25 -0.35
N ARG A 207 21.23 7.08 -1.53
CA ARG A 207 21.27 5.77 -2.23
C ARG A 207 22.13 4.75 -1.49
N LEU A 208 23.24 5.17 -0.89
CA LEU A 208 24.12 4.29 -0.12
C LEU A 208 23.41 3.76 1.14
N GLU A 209 22.76 4.65 1.90
CA GLU A 209 21.93 4.28 3.05
C GLU A 209 20.82 3.33 2.62
N ALA A 210 20.03 3.70 1.60
CA ALA A 210 18.91 2.89 1.12
C ALA A 210 19.35 1.50 0.65
N SER A 211 20.41 1.41 -0.15
CA SER A 211 20.94 0.12 -0.62
C SER A 211 21.41 -0.76 0.53
N THR A 212 22.13 -0.19 1.50
CA THR A 212 22.62 -0.92 2.67
C THR A 212 21.47 -1.54 3.46
N VAL A 213 20.46 -0.74 3.82
CA VAL A 213 19.36 -1.21 4.68
C VAL A 213 18.38 -2.12 3.92
N MET A 214 18.05 -1.79 2.67
CA MET A 214 17.12 -2.59 1.86
C MET A 214 17.72 -3.93 1.48
N PHE A 215 18.99 -3.95 1.05
CA PHE A 215 19.63 -5.21 0.66
C PHE A 215 19.84 -6.10 1.87
N GLY A 216 20.32 -5.57 3.00
CA GLY A 216 20.46 -6.36 4.22
C GLY A 216 19.14 -7.01 4.69
N ALA A 217 18.02 -6.28 4.66
CA ALA A 217 16.72 -6.85 5.01
C ALA A 217 16.26 -7.93 4.01
N LEU A 218 16.48 -7.70 2.72
CA LEU A 218 16.06 -8.63 1.66
C LEU A 218 16.92 -9.89 1.61
N ASP A 219 18.23 -9.78 1.81
CA ASP A 219 19.15 -10.91 1.89
C ASP A 219 18.71 -11.86 3.01
N GLU A 220 18.49 -11.33 4.22
CA GLU A 220 18.00 -12.11 5.36
C GLU A 220 16.63 -12.75 5.07
N LEU A 221 15.71 -12.02 4.42
CA LEU A 221 14.38 -12.54 4.06
C LEU A 221 14.47 -13.70 3.06
N PHE A 222 15.27 -13.54 2.01
CA PHE A 222 15.42 -14.57 0.98
C PHE A 222 16.18 -15.80 1.49
N GLU A 223 17.16 -15.60 2.37
CA GLU A 223 17.87 -16.68 3.05
C GLU A 223 16.93 -17.50 3.95
N LYS A 224 16.16 -16.83 4.83
CA LYS A 224 15.19 -17.50 5.73
C LYS A 224 14.13 -18.28 4.97
N THR A 225 13.58 -17.69 3.90
CA THR A 225 12.42 -18.25 3.19
C THR A 225 12.80 -19.23 2.09
N ARG A 226 14.08 -19.23 1.67
CA ARG A 226 14.62 -19.98 0.52
C ARG A 226 13.85 -19.72 -0.79
N ILE A 227 13.21 -18.54 -0.89
CA ILE A 227 12.51 -18.12 -2.11
C ILE A 227 13.50 -17.33 -2.96
N ARG A 228 13.61 -17.72 -4.24
CA ARG A 228 14.49 -17.00 -5.16
C ARG A 228 13.87 -15.64 -5.48
N PRO A 229 14.65 -14.56 -5.56
CA PRO A 229 14.12 -13.24 -5.94
C PRO A 229 13.37 -13.25 -7.29
N LYS A 230 13.76 -14.13 -8.22
CA LYS A 230 13.08 -14.33 -9.52
C LYS A 230 11.65 -14.87 -9.41
N ASP A 231 11.31 -15.56 -8.32
CA ASP A 231 9.98 -16.12 -8.09
C ASP A 231 9.01 -15.07 -7.51
N VAL A 232 9.52 -13.90 -7.07
CA VAL A 232 8.73 -12.76 -6.60
C VAL A 232 8.09 -12.05 -7.79
N GLY A 233 6.79 -11.78 -7.66
CA GLY A 233 6.03 -11.16 -8.74
C GLY A 233 5.38 -9.83 -8.45
N VAL A 234 5.34 -9.43 -7.20
CA VAL A 234 4.92 -8.10 -6.79
C VAL A 234 5.99 -7.58 -5.84
N LEU A 235 6.48 -6.37 -6.09
CA LEU A 235 7.40 -5.66 -5.21
C LEU A 235 6.77 -4.31 -4.87
N VAL A 236 6.50 -4.08 -3.60
CA VAL A 236 6.03 -2.80 -3.09
C VAL A 236 7.13 -2.24 -2.19
N VAL A 237 7.70 -1.11 -2.56
CA VAL A 237 8.70 -0.40 -1.78
C VAL A 237 8.06 0.88 -1.28
N ASN A 238 8.20 1.18 0.00
CA ASN A 238 7.82 2.49 0.53
C ASN A 238 9.01 3.18 1.19
N CYS A 239 9.12 4.47 0.90
CA CYS A 239 9.95 5.43 1.59
C CYS A 239 9.32 6.81 1.39
N SER A 240 9.07 7.53 2.49
CA SER A 240 8.35 8.79 2.42
C SER A 240 9.22 9.92 1.86
N ILE A 241 10.48 9.98 2.28
CA ILE A 241 11.29 11.20 2.15
C ILE A 241 12.33 11.11 1.02
N PHE A 242 12.76 9.90 0.66
CA PHE A 242 13.76 9.68 -0.38
C PHE A 242 13.19 8.88 -1.56
N ASN A 243 12.84 9.60 -2.64
CA ASN A 243 12.24 9.04 -3.84
C ASN A 243 13.06 9.40 -5.09
N PRO A 244 14.23 8.76 -5.29
CA PRO A 244 15.13 9.05 -6.41
C PRO A 244 14.59 8.56 -7.76
N THR A 245 15.17 9.08 -8.84
CA THR A 245 15.05 8.51 -10.20
C THR A 245 16.42 7.99 -10.64
N PRO A 246 16.60 6.71 -11.02
CA PRO A 246 15.63 5.59 -10.92
C PRO A 246 15.20 5.29 -9.48
N SER A 247 14.00 4.72 -9.33
CA SER A 247 13.33 4.44 -8.04
C SER A 247 14.07 3.42 -7.18
N LEU A 248 13.74 3.37 -5.89
CA LEU A 248 14.27 2.36 -4.97
C LEU A 248 13.81 0.95 -5.34
N SER A 249 12.57 0.81 -5.84
CA SER A 249 12.09 -0.46 -6.39
C SER A 249 12.89 -0.91 -7.62
N ALA A 250 13.26 0.01 -8.53
CA ALA A 250 14.11 -0.30 -9.67
C ALA A 250 15.53 -0.71 -9.23
N MET A 251 16.06 -0.06 -8.19
CA MET A 251 17.34 -0.42 -7.58
C MET A 251 17.33 -1.87 -7.05
N ILE A 252 16.28 -2.27 -6.33
CA ILE A 252 16.11 -3.65 -5.83
C ILE A 252 15.98 -4.65 -6.98
N ILE A 253 15.14 -4.37 -7.98
CA ILE A 253 14.93 -5.25 -9.14
C ILE A 253 16.23 -5.51 -9.89
N ASN A 254 17.01 -4.46 -10.12
CA ASN A 254 18.29 -4.57 -10.82
C ASN A 254 19.36 -5.31 -9.99
N HIS A 255 19.40 -5.10 -8.68
CA HIS A 255 20.35 -5.77 -7.80
C HIS A 255 20.11 -7.29 -7.75
N TYR A 256 18.88 -7.70 -7.45
CA TYR A 256 18.52 -9.11 -7.28
C TYR A 256 18.21 -9.86 -8.59
N LYS A 257 18.30 -9.18 -9.74
CA LYS A 257 17.95 -9.73 -11.06
C LYS A 257 16.58 -10.39 -11.05
N MET A 258 15.60 -9.67 -10.49
CA MET A 258 14.20 -10.11 -10.43
C MET A 258 13.63 -10.29 -11.84
N ARG A 259 12.48 -10.97 -11.94
CA ARG A 259 11.85 -11.27 -13.24
C ARG A 259 11.40 -9.98 -13.96
N GLY A 260 11.45 -9.99 -15.29
CA GLY A 260 11.13 -8.81 -16.12
C GLY A 260 9.64 -8.40 -16.10
N ASN A 261 8.74 -9.31 -15.75
CA ASN A 261 7.30 -9.06 -15.62
C ASN A 261 6.87 -8.87 -14.14
N ILE A 262 7.76 -8.32 -13.31
CA ILE A 262 7.43 -7.98 -11.92
C ILE A 262 6.52 -6.74 -11.87
N LEU A 263 5.49 -6.77 -11.03
CA LEU A 263 4.70 -5.59 -10.73
C LEU A 263 5.43 -4.79 -9.64
N SER A 264 5.94 -3.61 -10.00
CA SER A 264 6.81 -2.80 -9.14
C SER A 264 6.12 -1.51 -8.74
N TYR A 265 6.03 -1.24 -7.43
CA TYR A 265 5.43 -0.04 -6.86
C TYR A 265 6.44 0.64 -5.93
N ASN A 266 6.60 1.95 -6.07
CA ASN A 266 7.44 2.78 -5.19
C ASN A 266 6.56 3.88 -4.59
N LEU A 267 6.20 3.74 -3.33
CA LEU A 267 5.29 4.62 -2.62
C LEU A 267 6.07 5.65 -1.79
N GLY A 268 5.64 6.92 -1.83
CA GLY A 268 6.23 8.00 -1.06
C GLY A 268 5.19 8.97 -0.51
N GLY A 269 5.61 9.85 0.41
CA GLY A 269 4.75 10.89 0.98
C GLY A 269 3.64 10.46 1.95
N MET A 270 3.59 9.18 2.37
CA MET A 270 2.55 8.68 3.28
C MET A 270 2.97 8.69 4.77
N GLY A 271 4.26 8.87 5.06
CA GLY A 271 4.78 8.90 6.43
C GLY A 271 4.68 7.53 7.11
N CYS A 272 4.52 7.53 8.43
CA CYS A 272 4.56 6.31 9.24
C CYS A 272 3.44 5.29 8.94
N SER A 273 2.37 5.69 8.23
CA SER A 273 1.31 4.77 7.79
C SER A 273 1.67 4.00 6.50
N ALA A 274 2.77 4.35 5.84
CA ALA A 274 3.14 3.77 4.56
C ALA A 274 3.28 2.24 4.59
N GLY A 275 3.75 1.68 5.71
CA GLY A 275 3.91 0.24 5.88
C GLY A 275 2.60 -0.53 5.74
N ILE A 276 1.53 -0.11 6.43
CA ILE A 276 0.24 -0.81 6.35
C ILE A 276 -0.44 -0.59 5.00
N ILE A 277 -0.29 0.59 4.41
CA ILE A 277 -0.81 0.89 3.06
C ILE A 277 -0.09 0.02 2.02
N ALA A 278 1.21 -0.20 2.16
CA ALA A 278 1.98 -1.05 1.26
C ALA A 278 1.57 -2.54 1.38
N VAL A 279 1.27 -3.01 2.59
CA VAL A 279 0.70 -4.35 2.81
C VAL A 279 -0.69 -4.49 2.18
N ASP A 280 -1.53 -3.45 2.31
CA ASP A 280 -2.87 -3.39 1.70
C ASP A 280 -2.80 -3.47 0.16
N LEU A 281 -1.91 -2.68 -0.45
CA LEU A 281 -1.64 -2.73 -1.88
C LEU A 281 -1.14 -4.10 -2.31
N ALA A 282 -0.19 -4.69 -1.56
CA ALA A 282 0.33 -6.03 -1.86
C ALA A 282 -0.78 -7.09 -1.77
N ARG A 283 -1.71 -6.97 -0.81
CA ARG A 283 -2.88 -7.84 -0.71
C ARG A 283 -3.73 -7.75 -1.97
N ASP A 284 -4.09 -6.55 -2.40
CA ASP A 284 -4.94 -6.35 -3.57
C ASP A 284 -4.27 -6.85 -4.85
N MET A 285 -2.96 -6.64 -4.99
CA MET A 285 -2.19 -7.19 -6.10
C MET A 285 -2.13 -8.72 -6.08
N LEU A 286 -2.03 -9.33 -4.90
CA LEU A 286 -2.11 -10.79 -4.76
C LEU A 286 -3.52 -11.33 -5.02
N GLN A 287 -4.59 -10.58 -4.75
CA GLN A 287 -5.94 -11.00 -5.15
C GLN A 287 -6.07 -11.07 -6.67
N ALA A 288 -5.54 -10.05 -7.36
CA ALA A 288 -5.57 -9.96 -8.82
C ALA A 288 -4.62 -10.96 -9.51
N ASN A 289 -3.51 -11.35 -8.87
CA ASN A 289 -2.46 -12.17 -9.49
C ASN A 289 -2.31 -13.53 -8.76
N PRO A 290 -2.98 -14.61 -9.23
CA PRO A 290 -2.93 -15.93 -8.59
C PRO A 290 -1.53 -16.54 -8.54
N ASN A 291 -1.30 -17.39 -7.52
CA ASN A 291 -0.10 -18.21 -7.37
C ASN A 291 1.23 -17.42 -7.37
N ASN A 292 1.25 -16.27 -6.72
CA ASN A 292 2.37 -15.33 -6.75
C ASN A 292 2.91 -15.02 -5.35
N TYR A 293 4.13 -14.46 -5.31
CA TYR A 293 4.73 -13.87 -4.11
C TYR A 293 4.74 -12.35 -4.23
N ALA A 294 4.49 -11.68 -3.11
CA ALA A 294 4.67 -10.25 -2.97
C ALA A 294 5.69 -9.95 -1.88
N VAL A 295 6.61 -9.04 -2.15
CA VAL A 295 7.55 -8.52 -1.16
C VAL A 295 7.21 -7.05 -0.89
N VAL A 296 7.04 -6.72 0.38
CA VAL A 296 6.84 -5.34 0.85
C VAL A 296 8.11 -4.91 1.57
N VAL A 297 8.75 -3.83 1.12
CA VAL A 297 9.94 -3.25 1.74
C VAL A 297 9.60 -1.86 2.26
N SER A 298 9.85 -1.61 3.55
CA SER A 298 9.57 -0.33 4.20
C SER A 298 10.81 0.20 4.89
N THR A 299 11.22 1.42 4.57
CA THR A 299 12.41 2.07 5.15
C THR A 299 12.32 3.58 5.00
N GLU A 300 13.06 4.29 5.84
CA GLU A 300 13.25 5.74 5.73
C GLU A 300 14.73 6.07 5.73
N MET A 301 15.12 7.13 5.01
CA MET A 301 16.51 7.55 4.86
C MET A 301 16.77 8.69 5.84
N VAL A 302 17.35 8.35 6.98
CA VAL A 302 17.53 9.27 8.10
C VAL A 302 18.58 10.32 7.77
N GLY A 303 19.65 9.93 7.08
CA GLY A 303 20.73 10.84 6.72
C GLY A 303 20.27 11.92 5.75
N TYR A 304 19.43 11.54 4.79
CA TYR A 304 18.85 12.45 3.80
C TYR A 304 17.82 13.42 4.41
N ASN A 305 17.09 12.98 5.44
CA ASN A 305 16.10 13.80 6.14
C ASN A 305 16.69 14.67 7.27
N TRP A 306 18.00 14.65 7.47
CA TRP A 306 18.61 15.35 8.60
C TRP A 306 18.45 16.87 8.49
N TYR A 307 17.83 17.50 9.49
CA TYR A 307 17.65 18.95 9.53
C TYR A 307 18.87 19.63 10.19
N PRO A 308 19.65 20.45 9.46
CA PRO A 308 20.83 21.12 10.01
C PRO A 308 20.54 22.51 10.60
N GLY A 309 19.28 22.96 10.60
CA GLY A 309 18.91 24.30 11.07
C GLY A 309 18.67 24.37 12.58
N ARG A 310 18.11 25.49 13.03
CA ARG A 310 17.95 25.81 14.47
C ARG A 310 16.49 25.92 14.93
N ASP A 311 15.53 25.74 14.03
CA ASP A 311 14.11 25.75 14.42
C ASP A 311 13.82 24.53 15.30
N ARG A 312 13.42 24.78 16.55
CA ARG A 312 13.12 23.74 17.54
C ARG A 312 12.07 22.75 17.04
N SER A 313 11.06 23.20 16.30
CA SER A 313 10.01 22.33 15.79
C SER A 313 10.55 21.30 14.78
N MET A 314 11.57 21.68 14.02
CA MET A 314 12.21 20.87 12.98
C MET A 314 13.38 20.00 13.52
N LEU A 315 13.85 20.25 14.76
CA LEU A 315 14.84 19.41 15.44
C LEU A 315 14.24 18.14 16.05
N VAL A 316 12.92 18.12 16.29
CA VAL A 316 12.24 16.98 16.90
C VAL A 316 12.44 15.69 16.06
N PRO A 317 12.22 15.69 14.73
CA PRO A 317 12.51 14.53 13.87
C PRO A 317 13.91 13.93 14.02
N ASN A 318 14.97 14.75 14.13
CA ASN A 318 16.34 14.28 14.30
C ASN A 318 16.50 13.40 15.57
N CYS A 319 15.70 13.68 16.60
CA CYS A 319 15.74 12.94 17.87
C CYS A 319 15.04 11.58 17.80
N PHE A 320 14.08 11.38 16.88
CA PHE A 320 13.25 10.17 16.81
C PHE A 320 13.66 9.20 15.70
N PHE A 321 14.03 9.70 14.52
CA PHE A 321 14.30 8.82 13.39
C PHE A 321 15.62 8.04 13.55
N ARG A 322 15.57 6.75 13.28
CA ARG A 322 16.69 5.81 13.37
C ARG A 322 16.75 4.94 12.12
N MET A 323 17.95 4.45 11.83
CA MET A 323 18.13 3.58 10.68
C MET A 323 17.43 2.24 10.91
N GLY A 324 16.79 1.75 9.86
CA GLY A 324 16.22 0.43 9.84
C GLY A 324 15.45 0.21 8.54
N CYS A 325 15.27 -1.05 8.19
CA CYS A 325 14.44 -1.47 7.08
C CYS A 325 13.67 -2.72 7.48
N SER A 326 12.45 -2.85 7.00
CA SER A 326 11.66 -4.08 7.12
C SER A 326 11.33 -4.62 5.75
N ALA A 327 11.39 -5.94 5.60
CA ALA A 327 10.97 -6.65 4.40
C ALA A 327 10.00 -7.77 4.80
N VAL A 328 8.83 -7.81 4.17
CA VAL A 328 7.76 -8.77 4.47
C VAL A 328 7.43 -9.56 3.21
N LEU A 329 7.36 -10.89 3.33
CA LEU A 329 7.00 -11.78 2.23
C LEU A 329 5.58 -12.31 2.39
N LEU A 330 4.76 -12.03 1.39
CA LEU A 330 3.37 -12.47 1.29
C LEU A 330 3.19 -13.49 0.15
N SER A 331 2.25 -14.42 0.32
CA SER A 331 1.88 -15.42 -0.70
C SER A 331 0.38 -15.61 -0.76
N ASN A 332 -0.17 -15.86 -1.93
CA ASN A 332 -1.55 -16.34 -2.12
C ASN A 332 -1.60 -17.82 -2.55
N ARG A 333 -0.48 -18.55 -2.47
CA ARG A 333 -0.38 -19.96 -2.88
C ARG A 333 -0.90 -20.85 -1.74
N ARG A 334 -1.87 -21.71 -2.04
CA ARG A 334 -2.43 -22.66 -1.05
C ARG A 334 -1.37 -23.53 -0.37
N ARG A 335 -0.33 -23.94 -1.11
CA ARG A 335 0.78 -24.76 -0.57
C ARG A 335 1.59 -24.07 0.53
N ASP A 336 1.56 -22.73 0.58
CA ASP A 336 2.33 -21.97 1.55
C ASP A 336 1.61 -21.80 2.89
N TYR A 337 0.35 -22.25 2.99
CA TYR A 337 -0.46 -22.18 4.20
C TYR A 337 0.25 -22.78 5.42
N ARG A 338 0.89 -23.95 5.27
CA ARG A 338 1.53 -24.67 6.38
C ARG A 338 2.76 -23.96 6.97
N ARG A 339 3.39 -23.08 6.20
CA ARG A 339 4.58 -22.32 6.61
C ARG A 339 4.28 -20.85 6.92
N ALA A 340 3.01 -20.44 6.80
CA ALA A 340 2.60 -19.07 7.04
C ALA A 340 2.63 -18.76 8.53
N LYS A 341 3.22 -17.63 8.91
CA LYS A 341 3.13 -17.09 10.27
C LYS A 341 1.75 -16.48 10.55
N TYR A 342 1.17 -15.82 9.54
CA TYR A 342 -0.14 -15.18 9.65
C TYR A 342 -0.98 -15.35 8.38
N ARG A 343 -2.30 -15.23 8.53
CA ARG A 343 -3.25 -15.09 7.42
C ARG A 343 -3.88 -13.70 7.50
N LEU A 344 -3.82 -12.95 6.40
CA LEU A 344 -4.40 -11.61 6.26
C LEU A 344 -5.89 -11.68 5.94
#